data_AF-A0A948V0T3-F1
#
_entry.id   AF-A0A948V0T3-F1
#
_cell.length_a   1.000
_cell.length_b   1.000
_cell.length_c   1.000
_cell.angle_alpha   90.00
_cell.angle_beta   90.00
_cell.angle_gamma   90.00
#
_symmetry.space_group_name_H-M   'P 1'
#
loop_
_entity.id
_entity.type
_entity.pdbx_description
1 polymer ?
#
loop_
_entity_poly.entity_id
_entity_poly.type
_entity_poly.pdbx_seq_one_letter_code
_entity_poly.pdbx_strand_id
1 'polypeptide(L)' 'SGEQRLSNFLLWEAAYAELVYQNVLWPDYGEDGLADVVEQYRNRDRRFGGRTAPVEAAAPALAAG' A
#
# COMPACT_ATOMS: atom_id res chain seq x y z
N SER A 1 -3.36 19.53 8.79
CA SER A 1 -2.12 20.31 8.64
C SER A 1 -1.76 20.55 7.17
N GLY A 2 -2.03 19.61 6.25
CA GLY A 2 -1.74 19.78 4.81
C GLY A 2 -0.25 19.73 4.45
N GLU A 3 0.61 19.43 5.42
CA GLU A 3 2.07 19.40 5.26
C GLU A 3 2.53 18.04 4.74
N GLN A 4 3.47 18.04 3.79
CA GLN A 4 4.06 16.83 3.22
C GLN A 4 5.45 16.58 3.79
N ARG A 5 5.50 16.13 5.04
CA ARG A 5 6.75 15.78 5.74
C ARG A 5 6.52 14.74 6.81
N LEU A 6 7.56 13.96 7.11
CA LEU A 6 7.53 12.98 8.20
C LEU A 6 7.78 13.61 9.58
N SER A 7 8.35 14.81 9.65
CA SER A 7 8.61 15.50 10.93
C SER A 7 9.40 14.64 11.93
N ASN A 8 10.42 13.91 11.45
CA ASN A 8 11.23 12.99 12.24
C ASN A 8 10.46 11.80 12.86
N PHE A 9 9.34 11.39 12.24
CA PHE A 9 8.56 10.23 12.65
C PHE A 9 8.92 8.99 11.82
N LEU A 10 9.31 7.91 12.51
CA LEU A 10 9.54 6.57 11.94
C LEU A 10 10.41 6.55 10.67
N LEU A 11 11.53 7.28 10.69
CA LEU A 11 12.36 7.45 9.48
C LEU A 11 12.88 6.12 8.92
N TRP A 12 13.27 5.19 9.80
CA TRP A 12 13.81 3.91 9.38
C TRP A 12 12.70 2.94 8.97
N GLU A 13 11.63 2.86 9.76
CA GLU A 13 10.51 1.98 9.53
C GLU A 13 9.71 2.38 8.28
N ALA A 14 9.67 3.67 7.96
CA ALA A 14 8.96 4.20 6.80
C ALA A 14 9.79 4.18 5.49
N ALA A 15 10.99 3.61 5.47
CA ALA A 15 11.90 3.65 4.31
C ALA A 15 11.26 3.14 2.99
N TYR A 16 10.31 2.22 3.08
CA TYR A 16 9.53 1.71 1.93
C TYR A 16 8.01 1.77 2.18
N ALA A 17 7.57 2.55 3.16
CA ALA A 17 6.16 2.74 3.42
C ALA A 17 5.54 3.62 2.33
N GLU A 18 4.30 3.32 1.97
CA GLU A 18 3.50 4.22 1.16
C GLU A 18 3.06 5.41 2.02
N LEU A 19 3.36 6.62 1.57
CA LEU A 19 2.96 7.84 2.25
C LEU A 19 1.71 8.40 1.58
N VAL A 20 0.68 8.69 2.38
CA VAL A 20 -0.54 9.36 1.97
C VAL A 20 -0.72 10.60 2.83
N TYR A 21 -0.85 11.75 2.16
CA TYR A 21 -1.06 13.04 2.78
C TYR A 21 -2.45 13.54 2.42
N GLN A 22 -3.28 13.84 3.41
CA GLN A 22 -4.62 14.36 3.20
C GLN A 22 -4.77 15.77 3.78
N ASN A 23 -5.54 16.60 3.08
CA ASN A 23 -5.85 17.96 3.50
C ASN A 23 -7.10 17.98 4.42
N VAL A 24 -7.08 17.16 5.46
CA VAL A 24 -8.08 17.11 6.53
C VAL A 24 -7.38 17.37 7.86
N LEU A 25 -8.06 18.05 8.78
CA LEU A 25 -7.52 18.30 10.11
C LEU A 25 -7.70 17.07 10.98
N TRP A 26 -6.75 16.82 11.89
CA TRP A 26 -6.79 15.64 12.76
C TRP A 26 -8.09 15.50 13.57
N PRO A 27 -8.66 16.57 14.16
CA PRO A 27 -9.93 16.48 14.88
C PRO A 27 -11.12 16.08 14.00
N ASP A 28 -11.02 16.31 12.68
CA ASP A 28 -12.07 16.03 11.71
C ASP A 28 -11.84 14.69 10.98
N TYR A 29 -10.78 13.93 11.36
CA TYR A 29 -10.43 12.68 10.71
C TYR A 29 -11.33 11.53 11.19
N GLY A 30 -11.90 10.78 10.24
CA GLY A 30 -12.89 9.74 10.51
C GLY A 30 -12.68 8.45 9.71
N GLU A 31 -13.64 7.53 9.84
CA GLU A 31 -13.61 6.19 9.25
C GLU A 31 -13.52 6.20 7.72
N ASP A 32 -14.27 7.10 7.06
CA ASP A 32 -14.27 7.24 5.61
C ASP A 32 -12.89 7.65 5.07
N GLY A 33 -12.23 8.56 5.79
CA GLY A 33 -10.88 9.01 5.45
C GLY A 33 -9.86 7.87 5.52
N LEU A 34 -9.98 7.01 6.54
CA LEU A 34 -9.13 5.82 6.66
C LEU A 34 -9.45 4.78 5.57
N ALA A 35 -10.73 4.55 5.26
CA ALA A 35 -11.14 3.60 4.23
C ALA A 35 -10.56 3.97 2.85
N ASP A 36 -10.65 5.26 2.48
CA ASP A 36 -10.04 5.81 1.25
C ASP A 36 -8.52 5.57 1.20
N VAL A 37 -7.79 5.86 2.28
CA VAL A 37 -6.34 5.64 2.35
C VAL A 37 -5.97 4.17 2.19
N VAL A 38 -6.75 3.27 2.79
CA VAL A 38 -6.52 1.81 2.68
C VAL A 38 -6.77 1.33 1.25
N GLU A 39 -7.79 1.85 0.57
CA GLU A 39 -8.03 1.54 -0.84
C GLU A 39 -6.88 2.05 -1.73
N GLN A 40 -6.42 3.29 -1.52
CA GLN A 40 -5.25 3.82 -2.22
C GLN A 40 -4.00 2.96 -2.00
N TYR A 41 -3.76 2.51 -0.76
CA TYR A 41 -2.66 1.61 -0.44
C TYR A 41 -2.71 0.29 -1.22
N ARG A 42 -3.91 -0.32 -1.33
CA ARG A 42 -4.11 -1.59 -2.04
C ARG A 42 -3.84 -1.49 -3.54
N ASN A 43 -4.14 -0.33 -4.13
CA ASN A 43 -4.06 -0.13 -5.57
C ASN A 43 -2.67 0.33 -6.08
N ARG A 44 -1.70 0.57 -5.18
CA ARG A 44 -0.34 0.95 -5.59
C ARG A 44 0.47 -0.27 -6.01
N ASP A 45 1.17 -0.13 -7.15
CA ASP A 45 2.15 -1.12 -7.59
C ASP A 45 3.44 -0.97 -6.76
N ARG A 46 3.72 -1.98 -5.94
CA ARG A 46 4.79 -1.93 -4.96
C ARG A 46 6.07 -2.54 -5.52
N ARG A 47 7.13 -1.74 -5.55
CA ARG A 47 8.48 -2.16 -5.97
C ARG A 47 9.00 -3.37 -5.18
N PHE A 48 8.61 -3.50 -3.91
CA PHE A 48 9.00 -4.60 -3.03
C PHE A 48 7.79 -5.13 -2.26
N GLY A 49 7.66 -6.45 -2.16
CA GLY A 49 6.59 -7.10 -1.39
C GLY A 49 5.20 -7.12 -2.05
N GLY A 50 5.10 -6.75 -3.33
CA GLY A 50 3.90 -6.97 -4.14
C GLY A 50 3.75 -8.44 -4.49
N ARG A 51 2.57 -9.03 -4.22
CA ARG A 51 2.26 -10.37 -4.74
C ARG A 51 2.05 -10.22 -6.25
N THR A 52 2.95 -10.75 -7.07
CA THR A 52 2.62 -11.05 -8.46
C THR A 52 1.36 -11.92 -8.42
N ALA A 53 0.39 -11.68 -9.32
CA ALA A 53 -0.84 -12.48 -9.41
C ALA A 53 -0.52 -13.97 -9.20
N PRO A 54 -1.38 -14.74 -8.50
CA PRO A 54 -1.10 -16.14 -8.22
C PRO A 54 -0.65 -16.79 -9.54
N VAL A 55 0.51 -17.45 -9.49
CA VAL A 55 0.93 -18.35 -10.56
C VAL A 55 -0.27 -19.28 -10.75
N GLU A 56 -1.04 -19.10 -11.82
CA GLU A 56 -2.08 -20.04 -12.19
C GLU A 56 -1.43 -21.41 -12.14
N ALA A 57 -2.02 -22.30 -11.33
CA ALA A 57 -1.46 -23.59 -10.98
C ALA A 57 -0.78 -24.19 -12.21
N ALA A 58 0.55 -24.23 -12.18
CA ALA A 58 1.34 -24.90 -13.20
C ALA A 58 0.98 -26.39 -13.10
N ALA A 59 -0.12 -26.77 -13.73
CA ALA A 59 -0.47 -28.14 -14.00
C ALA A 59 0.71 -28.71 -14.79
N PRO A 60 1.39 -29.76 -14.32
CA PRO A 60 2.43 -30.37 -15.11
C PRO A 60 1.76 -30.92 -16.37
N ALA A 61 2.16 -30.40 -17.52
CA ALA A 61 1.90 -31.02 -18.80
C ALA A 61 2.62 -32.38 -18.83
N LEU A 62 1.97 -33.43 -18.32
CA LEU A 62 2.31 -34.79 -18.72
C LEU A 62 1.73 -35.00 -20.12
N ALA A 63 2.53 -34.58 -21.10
CA ALA A 63 2.42 -35.05 -22.46
C ALA A 63 2.79 -36.54 -22.51
N ALA A 64 1.93 -37.29 -23.18
CA ALA A 64 2.16 -38.53 -23.91
C ALA A 64 3.57 -39.16 -23.84
N GLY A 65 3.58 -40.41 -23.38
CA GLY A 65 4.67 -41.38 -23.51
C GLY A 65 4.18 -42.74 -23.06
#